data_AF-A0A377V9G3-F1
#
_entry.id   AF-A0A377V9G3-F1
#
_cell.length_a   1.000
_cell.length_b   1.000
_cell.length_c   1.000
_cell.angle_alpha   90.00
_cell.angle_beta   90.00
_cell.angle_gamma   90.00
#
_symmetry.space_group_name_H-M   'P 1'
#
loop_
_entity.id
_entity.type
_entity.pdbx_description
1 polymer ?
#
loop_
_entity_poly.entity_id
_entity_poly.type
_entity_poly.pdbx_seq_one_letter_code
_entity_poly.pdbx_strand_id
1 'polypeptide(L)'
;MDENNRPEKHTDKPANSDKWTLCDLLNPFIEVFKIFTSKDEKAVENAAESFQMRIQKWIFLTLSLLLLAKGFFEILQTLSFLDQPIVLNIPPFKEPLIFYKDHGLVGGLLRIKALVFIANALALSCGFQLAYMLVTKGPDEAVEPIMLGIASAILLILSDSSPSAWGQGKSLAIFLLIISIPILYWSSRKMKEDKKNDTKKDEHE
;
A
#
# COMPACT_ATOMS: atom_id res chain seq x y z
N MET A 1 -50.04 30.50 11.47
CA MET A 1 -50.38 29.08 11.64
C MET A 1 -50.13 28.42 10.30
N ASP A 2 -49.22 27.44 10.35
CA ASP A 2 -48.92 26.34 9.41
C ASP A 2 -48.34 26.67 8.02
N GLU A 3 -47.56 25.81 7.37
CA GLU A 3 -46.48 24.86 7.69
C GLU A 3 -46.01 24.38 6.29
N ASN A 4 -44.70 24.15 6.10
CA ASN A 4 -44.09 23.24 5.10
C ASN A 4 -44.60 23.16 3.63
N ASN A 5 -43.73 23.49 2.65
CA ASN A 5 -43.04 22.47 1.84
C ASN A 5 -42.11 23.05 0.76
N ARG A 6 -40.85 22.61 0.77
CA ARG A 6 -39.92 22.61 -0.37
C ARG A 6 -40.24 21.39 -1.28
N PRO A 7 -39.77 21.39 -2.55
CA PRO A 7 -38.54 20.65 -2.80
C PRO A 7 -37.55 21.37 -3.71
N GLU A 8 -36.27 21.28 -3.34
CA GLU A 8 -35.12 21.47 -4.22
C GLU A 8 -35.15 20.44 -5.36
N LYS A 9 -34.70 20.85 -6.55
CA LYS A 9 -34.30 19.92 -7.60
C LYS A 9 -32.97 20.35 -8.23
N HIS A 10 -31.90 19.74 -7.72
CA HIS A 10 -30.64 19.56 -8.42
C HIS A 10 -30.87 18.87 -9.77
N THR A 11 -30.11 19.24 -10.80
CA THR A 11 -29.40 18.32 -11.72
C THR A 11 -28.72 19.09 -12.87
N ASP A 12 -27.55 19.67 -12.59
CA ASP A 12 -26.59 20.00 -13.67
C ASP A 12 -25.44 19.00 -13.60
N LYS A 13 -25.57 18.01 -14.47
CA LYS A 13 -24.57 16.99 -14.82
C LYS A 13 -23.44 17.67 -15.60
N PRO A 14 -22.15 17.40 -15.35
CA PRO A 14 -21.17 17.49 -16.41
C PRO A 14 -20.90 16.10 -16.98
N ALA A 15 -21.02 16.04 -18.29
CA ALA A 15 -20.76 14.90 -19.14
C ALA A 15 -19.26 14.60 -19.20
N ASN A 16 -19.00 13.29 -19.21
CA ASN A 16 -17.84 12.59 -19.76
C ASN A 16 -16.99 13.39 -20.77
N SER A 17 -15.69 13.54 -20.48
CA SER A 17 -14.66 13.39 -21.50
C SER A 17 -13.37 12.85 -20.86
N ASP A 18 -13.22 11.53 -20.94
CA ASP A 18 -11.99 10.80 -20.68
C ASP A 18 -10.85 11.32 -21.60
N LYS A 19 -10.03 12.22 -21.08
CA LYS A 19 -8.72 12.55 -21.65
C LYS A 19 -7.74 12.66 -20.51
N TRP A 20 -7.09 11.54 -20.19
CA TRP A 20 -5.96 11.51 -19.27
C TRP A 20 -4.81 12.32 -19.88
N THR A 21 -4.80 13.62 -19.60
CA THR A 21 -3.74 14.54 -20.00
C THR A 21 -2.51 14.31 -19.13
N LEU A 22 -1.31 14.45 -19.71
CA LEU A 22 -0.02 14.46 -18.99
C LEU A 22 0.00 15.43 -17.78
N CYS A 23 -0.90 16.43 -17.76
CA CYS A 23 -1.14 17.30 -16.61
C CYS A 23 -1.67 16.59 -15.36
N ASP A 24 -2.47 15.52 -15.48
CA ASP A 24 -2.93 14.73 -14.32
C ASP A 24 -1.80 13.89 -13.70
N LEU A 25 -0.76 13.59 -14.50
CA LEU A 25 0.45 12.91 -14.06
C LEU A 25 1.41 13.86 -13.32
N LEU A 26 1.37 15.16 -13.63
CA LEU A 26 2.13 16.23 -12.96
C LEU A 26 1.38 16.88 -11.78
N ASN A 27 0.11 16.51 -11.59
CA ASN A 27 -0.76 16.97 -10.51
C ASN A 27 -0.16 16.84 -9.08
N PRO A 28 0.62 15.79 -8.71
CA PRO A 28 1.27 15.76 -7.39
C PRO A 28 2.29 16.90 -7.20
N PHE A 29 3.02 17.31 -8.24
CA PHE A 29 3.95 18.44 -8.16
C PHE A 29 3.21 19.78 -8.05
N ILE A 30 2.05 19.90 -8.71
CA ILE A 30 1.21 21.09 -8.63
C ILE A 30 0.62 21.25 -7.21
N GLU A 31 0.23 20.16 -6.56
CA GLU A 31 -0.22 20.18 -5.15
C GLU A 31 0.91 20.56 -4.20
N VAL A 32 2.13 20.03 -4.38
CA VAL A 32 3.31 20.46 -3.62
C VAL A 32 3.59 21.95 -3.81
N PHE A 33 3.53 22.43 -5.06
CA PHE A 33 3.73 23.84 -5.37
C PHE A 33 2.63 24.71 -4.72
N LYS A 34 1.39 24.23 -4.69
CA LYS A 34 0.26 24.90 -4.02
C LYS A 34 0.43 24.94 -2.50
N ILE A 35 0.89 23.87 -1.87
CA ILE A 35 1.26 23.83 -0.44
C ILE A 35 2.34 24.88 -0.15
N PHE A 36 3.35 25.00 -1.01
CA PHE A 36 4.45 25.94 -0.82
C PHE A 36 4.07 27.41 -1.07
N THR A 37 3.04 27.65 -1.89
CA THR A 37 2.65 29.01 -2.32
C THR A 37 1.42 29.55 -1.57
N SER A 38 0.67 28.69 -0.86
CA SER A 38 -0.54 29.09 -0.15
C SER A 38 -0.25 29.61 1.26
N LYS A 39 -0.95 30.69 1.64
CA LYS A 39 -0.79 31.38 2.94
C LYS A 39 -1.85 30.99 3.97
N ASP A 40 -2.78 30.11 3.58
CA ASP A 40 -3.95 29.69 4.37
C ASP A 40 -3.72 28.27 4.88
N GLU A 41 -3.66 28.13 6.21
CA GLU A 41 -3.38 26.86 6.91
C GLU A 41 -4.38 25.75 6.54
N LYS A 42 -5.66 26.08 6.36
CA LYS A 42 -6.70 25.08 6.00
C LYS A 42 -6.56 24.62 4.56
N ALA A 43 -6.11 25.51 3.67
CA ALA A 43 -5.84 25.16 2.28
C ALA A 43 -4.59 24.27 2.17
N VAL A 44 -3.57 24.51 3.01
CA VAL A 44 -2.36 23.70 3.11
C VAL A 44 -2.69 22.29 3.63
N GLU A 45 -3.51 22.20 4.68
CA GLU A 45 -3.92 20.91 5.26
C GLU A 45 -4.68 20.03 4.25
N ASN A 46 -5.69 20.58 3.59
CA ASN A 46 -6.49 19.85 2.59
C ASN A 46 -5.65 19.45 1.36
N ALA A 47 -4.70 20.29 0.95
CA ALA A 47 -3.78 19.96 -0.13
C ALA A 47 -2.80 18.85 0.27
N ALA A 48 -2.32 18.86 1.52
CA ALA A 48 -1.43 17.82 2.04
C ALA A 48 -2.14 16.47 2.17
N GLU A 49 -3.42 16.46 2.57
CA GLU A 49 -4.23 15.23 2.65
C GLU A 49 -4.44 14.62 1.26
N SER A 50 -4.84 15.47 0.31
CA SER A 50 -5.04 15.06 -1.09
C SER A 50 -3.76 14.51 -1.71
N PHE A 51 -2.62 15.16 -1.44
CA PHE A 51 -1.31 14.74 -1.89
C PHE A 51 -0.89 13.39 -1.30
N GLN A 52 -1.02 13.21 0.02
CA GLN A 52 -0.71 11.95 0.71
C GLN A 52 -1.53 10.80 0.10
N MET A 53 -2.85 10.98 -0.01
CA MET A 53 -3.76 9.95 -0.51
C MET A 53 -3.44 9.55 -1.96
N ARG A 54 -3.06 10.53 -2.80
CA ARG A 54 -2.64 10.26 -4.18
C ARG A 54 -1.33 9.47 -4.22
N ILE A 55 -0.29 9.90 -3.50
CA ILE A 55 0.99 9.18 -3.47
C ILE A 55 0.81 7.77 -2.95
N GLN A 56 0.07 7.59 -1.85
CA GLN A 56 -0.17 6.28 -1.27
C GLN A 56 -0.92 5.35 -2.26
N LYS A 57 -1.88 5.89 -3.03
CA LYS A 57 -2.55 5.17 -4.11
C LYS A 57 -1.59 4.78 -5.24
N TRP A 58 -0.67 5.66 -5.64
CA TRP A 58 0.35 5.37 -6.65
C TRP A 58 1.34 4.29 -6.19
N ILE A 59 1.79 4.36 -4.93
CA ILE A 59 2.66 3.33 -4.33
C ILE A 59 1.93 1.99 -4.34
N PHE A 60 0.68 1.96 -3.88
CA PHE A 60 -0.12 0.74 -3.86
C PHE A 60 -0.35 0.16 -5.26
N LEU A 61 -0.76 0.99 -6.23
CA LEU A 61 -0.99 0.56 -7.61
C LEU A 61 0.27 -0.01 -8.24
N THR A 62 1.41 0.67 -8.06
CA THR A 62 2.71 0.24 -8.59
C THR A 62 3.13 -1.08 -7.97
N LEU A 63 2.97 -1.23 -6.65
CA LEU A 63 3.28 -2.46 -5.93
C LEU A 63 2.39 -3.62 -6.40
N SER A 64 1.08 -3.41 -6.49
CA SER A 64 0.13 -4.43 -6.94
C SER A 64 0.44 -4.88 -8.36
N LEU A 65 0.72 -3.95 -9.28
CA LEU A 65 1.04 -4.28 -10.66
C LEU A 65 2.37 -5.04 -10.77
N LEU A 66 3.39 -4.63 -10.02
CA LEU A 66 4.67 -5.32 -9.99
C LEU A 66 4.56 -6.75 -9.42
N LEU A 67 3.85 -6.92 -8.31
CA LEU A 67 3.64 -8.23 -7.68
C LEU A 67 2.77 -9.14 -8.55
N LEU A 68 1.74 -8.58 -9.20
CA LEU A 68 0.90 -9.30 -10.14
C LEU A 68 1.72 -9.78 -11.33
N ALA A 69 2.54 -8.91 -11.92
CA ALA A 69 3.44 -9.27 -13.01
C ALA A 69 4.40 -10.37 -12.56
N LYS A 70 5.05 -10.22 -11.40
CA LYS A 70 5.97 -11.22 -10.85
C LYS A 70 5.27 -12.57 -10.65
N GLY A 71 4.13 -12.59 -9.96
CA GLY A 71 3.36 -13.82 -9.73
C GLY A 71 2.90 -14.47 -11.03
N PHE A 72 2.50 -13.67 -12.01
CA PHE A 72 2.16 -14.16 -13.34
C PHE A 72 3.35 -14.83 -14.03
N PHE A 73 4.55 -14.24 -13.97
CA PHE A 73 5.75 -14.86 -14.53
C PHE A 73 6.18 -16.13 -13.77
N GLU A 74 6.05 -16.18 -12.43
CA GLU A 74 6.32 -17.40 -11.65
C GLU A 74 5.34 -18.53 -12.01
N ILE A 75 4.06 -18.20 -12.23
CA ILE A 75 3.05 -19.18 -12.68
C ILE A 75 3.35 -19.65 -14.11
N LEU A 76 3.64 -18.72 -15.04
CA LEU A 76 4.02 -19.08 -16.41
C LEU A 76 5.26 -19.98 -16.45
N GLN A 77 6.25 -19.73 -15.59
CA GLN A 77 7.40 -20.60 -15.46
C GLN A 77 7.02 -21.97 -14.90
N THR A 78 6.17 -22.03 -13.88
CA THR A 78 5.74 -23.29 -13.26
C THR A 78 4.92 -24.14 -14.24
N LEU A 79 4.09 -23.51 -15.07
CA LEU A 79 3.31 -24.18 -16.12
C LEU A 79 4.14 -24.55 -17.34
N SER A 80 5.21 -23.81 -17.65
CA SER A 80 6.18 -24.12 -18.71
C SER A 80 7.25 -25.13 -18.25
N PHE A 81 6.80 -26.19 -17.57
CA PHE A 81 7.53 -27.18 -16.77
C PHE A 81 8.73 -27.90 -17.44
N LEU A 82 9.10 -27.59 -18.68
CA LEU A 82 10.16 -28.28 -19.40
C LEU A 82 10.99 -27.29 -20.25
N ASP A 83 12.05 -26.72 -19.68
CA ASP A 83 13.25 -26.09 -20.30
C ASP A 83 13.15 -25.26 -21.60
N GLN A 84 11.96 -24.89 -22.06
CA GLN A 84 11.77 -24.21 -23.34
C GLN A 84 11.61 -22.70 -23.14
N PRO A 85 12.21 -21.87 -24.00
CA PRO A 85 12.03 -20.43 -23.96
C PRO A 85 10.55 -20.10 -24.16
N ILE A 86 10.00 -19.21 -23.32
CA ILE A 86 8.63 -18.72 -23.50
C ILE A 86 8.65 -17.83 -24.74
N VAL A 87 8.03 -18.32 -25.83
CA VAL A 87 7.85 -17.58 -27.07
C VAL A 87 6.45 -16.97 -27.04
N LEU A 88 6.36 -15.68 -26.70
CA LEU A 88 5.08 -14.97 -26.71
C LEU A 88 4.89 -14.34 -28.09
N ASN A 89 4.06 -14.96 -28.93
CA ASN A 89 3.68 -14.39 -30.22
C ASN A 89 2.51 -13.42 -30.03
N ILE A 90 2.82 -12.15 -29.76
CA ILE A 90 1.81 -11.10 -29.63
C ILE A 90 1.57 -10.53 -31.03
N PRO A 91 0.35 -10.58 -31.59
CA PRO A 91 0.07 -10.16 -32.98
C PRO A 91 0.51 -8.74 -33.41
N PRO A 92 0.67 -7.72 -32.53
CA PRO A 92 1.20 -6.42 -32.96
C PRO A 92 2.73 -6.38 -33.10
N PHE A 93 3.48 -7.36 -32.58
CA PHE A 93 4.94 -7.43 -32.69
C PHE A 93 5.32 -8.49 -33.72
N LYS A 94 6.02 -8.09 -34.79
CA LYS A 94 6.46 -8.98 -35.88
C LYS A 94 7.59 -9.95 -35.47
N GLU A 95 8.14 -9.77 -34.28
CA GLU A 95 9.20 -10.62 -33.74
C GLU A 95 8.66 -11.42 -32.54
N PRO A 96 8.89 -12.74 -32.50
CA PRO A 96 8.57 -13.54 -31.32
C PRO A 96 9.39 -13.03 -30.13
N LEU A 97 8.72 -12.59 -29.06
CA LEU A 97 9.40 -12.24 -27.81
C LEU A 97 9.88 -13.55 -27.16
N ILE A 98 11.19 -13.81 -27.29
CA ILE A 98 11.87 -14.98 -26.72
C ILE A 98 12.41 -14.58 -25.34
N PHE A 99 11.78 -15.08 -24.28
CA PHE A 99 12.21 -14.80 -22.91
C PHE A 99 13.19 -15.89 -22.42
N TYR A 100 14.48 -15.56 -22.38
CA TYR A 100 15.53 -16.41 -21.81
C TYR A 100 15.60 -16.28 -20.28
N LYS A 101 15.80 -17.42 -19.61
CA LYS A 101 15.82 -17.58 -18.14
C LYS A 101 16.86 -16.71 -17.43
N ASP A 102 18.00 -16.42 -18.07
CA ASP A 102 19.17 -15.88 -17.37
C ASP A 102 19.64 -14.48 -17.80
N HIS A 103 19.05 -13.87 -18.84
CA HIS A 103 19.61 -12.62 -19.43
C HIS A 103 18.58 -11.52 -19.75
N GLY A 104 17.30 -11.71 -19.43
CA GLY A 104 16.24 -10.76 -19.78
C GLY A 104 15.63 -10.02 -18.58
N LEU A 105 14.79 -9.01 -18.88
CA LEU A 105 13.92 -8.30 -17.91
C LEU A 105 13.17 -9.26 -16.97
N VAL A 106 12.77 -10.43 -17.48
CA VAL A 106 12.10 -11.49 -16.72
C VAL A 106 13.01 -12.12 -15.66
N GLY A 107 14.27 -12.40 -15.99
CA GLY A 107 15.27 -12.87 -15.02
C GLY A 107 15.55 -11.83 -13.94
N GLY A 108 15.61 -10.55 -14.33
CA GLY A 108 15.70 -9.43 -13.38
C GLY A 108 14.50 -9.35 -12.44
N LEU A 109 13.29 -9.52 -12.96
CA LEU A 109 12.03 -9.45 -12.20
C LEU A 109 11.84 -10.65 -11.25
N LEU A 110 12.20 -11.86 -11.67
CA LEU A 110 12.13 -13.05 -10.83
C LEU A 110 13.16 -13.03 -9.69
N ARG A 111 14.31 -12.41 -9.92
CA ARG A 111 15.36 -12.24 -8.90
C ARG A 111 14.99 -11.23 -7.82
N ILE A 112 13.92 -10.45 -8.02
CA ILE A 112 13.43 -9.49 -7.02
C ILE A 112 12.86 -10.26 -5.83
N LYS A 113 13.48 -10.05 -4.66
CA LYS A 113 12.92 -10.44 -3.37
C LYS A 113 11.64 -9.63 -3.14
N ALA A 114 10.48 -10.24 -3.42
CA ALA A 114 9.18 -9.56 -3.33
C ALA A 114 8.95 -8.94 -1.95
N LEU A 115 9.39 -9.63 -0.90
CA LEU A 115 9.32 -9.14 0.48
C LEU A 115 10.15 -7.86 0.71
N VAL A 116 11.37 -7.74 0.16
CA VAL A 116 12.15 -6.48 0.21
C VAL A 116 11.39 -5.35 -0.46
N PHE A 117 10.79 -5.62 -1.62
CA PHE A 117 10.08 -4.60 -2.38
C PHE A 117 8.84 -4.10 -1.64
N ILE A 118 8.06 -5.03 -1.06
CA ILE A 118 6.91 -4.71 -0.22
C ILE A 118 7.35 -3.91 1.01
N ALA A 119 8.42 -4.34 1.69
CA ALA A 119 8.96 -3.62 2.84
C ALA A 119 9.36 -2.19 2.45
N ASN A 120 10.14 -2.00 1.40
CA ASN A 120 10.55 -0.66 0.97
C ASN A 120 9.37 0.25 0.61
N ALA A 121 8.33 -0.29 -0.04
CA ALA A 121 7.12 0.46 -0.36
C ALA A 121 6.31 0.83 0.89
N LEU A 122 6.20 -0.07 1.87
CA LEU A 122 5.56 0.21 3.16
C LEU A 122 6.32 1.27 3.95
N ALA A 123 7.66 1.19 3.98
CA ALA A 123 8.52 2.21 4.59
C ALA A 123 8.33 3.59 3.92
N LEU A 124 8.27 3.61 2.59
CA LEU A 124 8.02 4.84 1.83
C LEU A 124 6.64 5.42 2.16
N SER A 125 5.60 4.59 2.19
CA SER A 125 4.24 4.99 2.58
C SER A 125 4.20 5.54 4.02
N CYS A 126 4.89 4.89 4.95
CA CYS A 126 5.05 5.37 6.33
C CYS A 126 5.73 6.74 6.38
N GLY A 127 6.81 6.94 5.60
CA GLY A 127 7.51 8.22 5.53
C GLY A 127 6.60 9.37 5.06
N PHE A 128 5.76 9.13 4.05
CA PHE A 128 4.79 10.14 3.60
C PHE A 128 3.71 10.44 4.64
N GLN A 129 3.21 9.43 5.36
CA GLN A 129 2.23 9.62 6.44
C GLN A 129 2.83 10.38 7.63
N LEU A 130 4.07 10.07 8.01
CA LEU A 130 4.78 10.82 9.06
C LEU A 130 5.04 12.27 8.64
N ALA A 131 5.45 12.49 7.38
CA ALA A 131 5.65 13.83 6.85
C ALA A 131 4.35 14.66 6.84
N TYR A 132 3.22 14.05 6.49
CA TYR A 132 1.90 14.69 6.62
C TYR A 132 1.57 15.05 8.07
N MET A 133 1.79 14.12 9.00
CA MET A 133 1.53 14.36 10.43
C MET A 133 2.47 15.38 11.08
N LEU A 134 3.61 15.73 10.46
CA LEU A 134 4.41 16.86 10.96
C LEU A 134 3.77 18.23 10.65
N VAL A 135 2.81 18.28 9.72
CA VAL A 135 2.23 19.52 9.19
C VAL A 135 0.76 19.69 9.54
N THR A 136 0.02 18.61 9.79
CA THR A 136 -1.45 18.66 9.93
C THR A 136 -1.95 18.13 11.28
N LYS A 137 -1.73 16.85 11.54
CA LYS A 137 -2.25 16.14 12.72
C LYS A 137 -1.27 16.15 13.89
N GLY A 138 -1.76 16.11 15.13
CA GLY A 138 -0.90 16.04 16.30
C GLY A 138 -0.11 14.72 16.38
N PRO A 139 1.06 14.71 17.06
CA PRO A 139 1.90 13.51 17.20
C PRO A 139 1.21 12.35 17.93
N ASP A 140 0.10 12.60 18.63
CA ASP A 140 -0.73 11.57 19.27
C ASP A 140 -1.39 10.62 18.25
N GLU A 141 -1.64 11.09 17.01
CA GLU A 141 -2.16 10.23 15.94
C GLU A 141 -1.05 9.45 15.20
N ALA A 142 0.23 9.68 15.51
CA ALA A 142 1.36 9.04 14.82
C ALA A 142 1.55 7.56 15.14
N VAL A 143 0.76 7.00 16.07
CA VAL A 143 0.82 5.57 16.43
C VAL A 143 0.56 4.67 15.21
N GLU A 144 -0.38 5.06 14.35
CA GLU A 144 -0.76 4.28 13.17
C GLU A 144 0.36 4.19 12.11
N PRO A 145 0.98 5.30 11.66
CA PRO A 145 2.12 5.21 10.75
C PRO A 145 3.36 4.59 11.40
N ILE A 146 3.57 4.76 12.71
CA ILE A 146 4.67 4.08 13.41
C ILE A 146 4.49 2.56 13.36
N MET A 147 3.27 2.05 13.57
CA MET A 147 2.98 0.62 13.46
C MET A 147 3.26 0.09 12.05
N LEU A 148 2.89 0.85 11.02
CA LEU A 148 3.20 0.53 9.62
C LEU A 148 4.72 0.49 9.36
N GLY A 149 5.46 1.46 9.92
CA GLY A 149 6.92 1.52 9.83
C GLY A 149 7.61 0.34 10.51
N ILE A 150 7.15 -0.07 11.69
CA ILE A 150 7.68 -1.25 12.40
C ILE A 150 7.38 -2.52 11.60
N ALA A 151 6.17 -2.69 11.08
CA ALA A 151 5.79 -3.83 10.25
C ALA A 151 6.69 -3.94 8.99
N SER A 152 6.95 -2.80 8.36
CA SER A 152 7.88 -2.69 7.24
C SER A 152 9.31 -3.11 7.59
N ALA A 153 9.85 -2.62 8.71
CA ALA A 153 11.20 -2.96 9.17
C ALA A 153 11.35 -4.45 9.46
N ILE A 154 10.37 -5.06 10.14
CA ILE A 154 10.33 -6.50 10.38
C ILE A 154 10.31 -7.27 9.05
N LEU A 155 9.48 -6.85 8.09
CA LEU A 155 9.39 -7.49 6.78
C LEU A 155 10.71 -7.41 6.00
N LEU A 156 11.44 -6.29 6.10
CA LEU A 156 12.75 -6.13 5.48
C LEU A 156 13.78 -7.09 6.08
N ILE A 157 13.83 -7.19 7.42
CA ILE A 157 14.71 -8.12 8.15
C ILE A 157 14.42 -9.57 7.75
N LEU A 158 13.14 -9.94 7.65
CA LEU A 158 12.71 -11.27 7.22
C LEU A 158 13.04 -11.55 5.75
N SER A 159 13.15 -10.52 4.92
CA SER A 159 13.45 -10.70 3.50
C SER A 159 14.93 -10.92 3.21
N ASP A 160 15.84 -10.51 4.10
CA ASP A 160 17.28 -10.64 3.87
C ASP A 160 17.89 -11.93 4.41
N SER A 161 17.13 -12.70 5.19
CA SER A 161 17.58 -13.98 5.72
C SER A 161 17.54 -15.08 4.64
N SER A 162 18.70 -15.41 4.04
CA SER A 162 18.84 -16.56 3.13
C SER A 162 18.67 -17.89 3.88
N PRO A 163 17.89 -18.88 3.39
CA PRO A 163 17.60 -20.14 4.10
C PRO A 163 18.84 -20.89 4.62
N SER A 164 19.96 -20.80 3.92
CA SER A 164 21.25 -21.40 4.31
C SER A 164 21.95 -20.73 5.50
N ALA A 165 21.54 -19.52 5.88
CA ALA A 165 22.08 -18.74 7.00
C ALA A 165 21.12 -18.70 8.21
N TRP A 166 20.08 -19.53 8.20
CA TRP A 166 19.10 -19.61 9.29
C TRP A 166 19.68 -20.46 10.42
N GLY A 167 20.48 -19.81 11.28
CA GLY A 167 20.83 -20.38 12.57
C GLY A 167 19.59 -20.53 13.46
N GLN A 168 19.70 -21.38 14.49
CA GLN A 168 18.64 -21.70 15.44
C GLN A 168 17.96 -20.46 16.04
N GLY A 169 18.71 -19.38 16.28
CA GLY A 169 18.18 -18.11 16.80
C GLY A 169 17.20 -17.39 15.86
N LYS A 170 17.46 -17.38 14.54
CA LYS A 170 16.57 -16.73 13.57
C LYS A 170 15.28 -17.53 13.38
N SER A 171 15.37 -18.86 13.35
CA SER A 171 14.21 -19.74 13.28
C SER A 171 13.32 -19.60 14.51
N LEU A 172 13.91 -19.48 15.70
CA LEU A 172 13.16 -19.27 16.94
C LEU A 172 12.44 -17.92 16.95
N ALA A 173 13.11 -16.85 16.50
CA ALA A 173 12.50 -15.53 16.39
C ALA A 173 11.29 -15.51 15.44
N ILE A 174 11.38 -16.19 14.28
CA ILE A 174 10.28 -16.32 13.33
C ILE A 174 9.13 -17.12 13.94
N PHE A 175 9.43 -18.22 14.63
CA PHE A 175 8.43 -19.04 15.30
C PHE A 175 7.69 -18.26 16.41
N LEU A 176 8.44 -17.51 17.23
CA LEU A 176 7.87 -16.59 18.22
C LEU A 176 6.98 -15.53 17.58
N LEU A 177 7.39 -14.99 16.43
CA LEU A 177 6.62 -14.00 15.68
C LEU A 177 5.32 -14.61 15.14
N ILE A 178 5.36 -15.81 14.57
CA ILE A 178 4.18 -16.53 14.08
C ILE A 178 3.20 -16.82 15.22
N ILE A 179 3.70 -17.22 16.40
CA ILE A 179 2.86 -17.48 17.59
C ILE A 179 2.34 -16.18 18.21
N SER A 180 3.11 -15.09 18.11
CA SER A 180 2.73 -13.78 18.62
C SER A 180 1.45 -13.26 17.96
N ILE A 181 1.27 -13.45 16.65
CA ILE A 181 0.10 -12.95 15.90
C ILE A 181 -1.24 -13.48 16.47
N PRO A 182 -1.47 -14.81 16.60
CA PRO A 182 -2.72 -15.34 17.16
C PRO A 182 -2.90 -14.98 18.63
N ILE A 183 -1.83 -14.92 19.42
CA ILE A 183 -1.90 -14.48 20.82
C ILE A 183 -2.35 -13.02 20.92
N LEU A 184 -1.77 -12.14 20.11
CA LEU A 184 -2.10 -10.73 20.10
C LEU A 184 -3.54 -10.50 19.60
N TYR A 185 -3.97 -11.26 18.58
CA TYR A 185 -5.35 -11.24 18.10
C TYR A 185 -6.34 -11.66 19.19
N TRP A 186 -6.04 -12.75 19.91
CA TRP A 186 -6.88 -13.21 21.01
C TRP A 186 -6.93 -12.20 22.16
N SER A 187 -5.79 -11.64 22.55
CA SER A 187 -5.70 -10.60 23.58
C SER A 187 -6.49 -9.35 23.21
N SER A 188 -6.36 -8.87 21.97
CA SER A 188 -7.13 -7.73 21.45
C SER A 188 -8.63 -7.99 21.49
N ARG A 189 -9.05 -9.21 21.14
CA ARG A 189 -10.47 -9.61 21.21
C ARG A 189 -10.99 -9.58 22.64
N LYS A 190 -10.23 -10.11 23.59
CA LYS A 190 -10.61 -10.12 25.01
C LYS A 190 -10.78 -8.70 25.57
N MET A 191 -9.85 -7.78 25.27
CA MET A 191 -9.97 -6.38 25.70
C MET A 191 -11.22 -5.67 25.15
N LYS A 192 -11.66 -6.02 23.94
CA LYS A 192 -12.90 -5.46 23.35
C LYS A 192 -14.15 -6.01 24.04
N GLU A 193 -14.12 -7.28 24.44
CA GLU A 193 -15.21 -7.92 25.20
C GLU A 193 -15.31 -7.32 26.61
N ASP A 194 -14.18 -7.07 27.27
CA ASP A 194 -14.12 -6.44 28.60
C ASP A 194 -14.70 -5.01 28.57
N LYS A 195 -14.26 -4.16 27.61
CA LYS A 195 -14.83 -2.80 27.43
C LYS A 195 -16.33 -2.80 27.21
N LYS A 196 -16.86 -3.78 26.46
CA LYS A 196 -18.30 -3.87 26.16
C LYS A 196 -19.13 -4.29 27.38
N ASN A 197 -18.54 -5.05 28.29
CA ASN A 197 -19.21 -5.48 29.53
C ASN A 197 -19.25 -4.36 30.57
N ASP A 198 -18.22 -3.51 30.64
CA ASP A 198 -18.20 -2.36 31.54
C ASP A 198 -19.24 -1.30 31.12
N THR A 199 -19.32 -0.95 29.82
CA THR A 199 -20.34 0.00 29.33
C THR A 199 -21.77 -0.48 29.58
N LYS A 200 -22.03 -1.80 29.56
CA LYS A 200 -23.35 -2.35 29.85
C LYS A 200 -23.74 -2.33 31.32
N LYS A 201 -22.76 -2.30 32.24
CA LYS A 201 -23.05 -2.15 33.67
C LYS A 201 -23.46 -0.73 34.00
N ASP A 202 -22.81 0.25 33.37
CA ASP A 202 -23.07 1.68 33.59
C ASP A 202 -24.45 2.12 33.05
N GLU A 203 -25.05 1.41 32.09
CA GLU A 203 -26.41 1.67 31.57
C GLU A 203 -27.54 1.06 32.43
N HIS A 204 -27.20 0.23 33.42
CA HIS A 204 -28.16 -0.49 34.27
C HIS A 204 -28.14 -0.06 35.76
N GLU A 205 -27.27 0.88 36.14
CA GLU A 205 -27.31 1.62 37.42
C GLU A 205 -28.02 2.97 37.27
#